data_AF-A0A7Y2QAN0-F1
#
_entry.id   AF-A0A7Y2QAN0-F1
#
_cell.length_a   1.000
_cell.length_b   1.000
_cell.length_c   1.000
_cell.angle_alpha   90.00
_cell.angle_beta   90.00
_cell.angle_gamma   90.00
#
_symmetry.space_group_name_H-M   'P 1'
#
loop_
_entity.id
_entity.type
_entity.pdbx_description
1 polymer ?
#
loop_
_entity_poly.entity_id
_entity_poly.type
_entity_poly.pdbx_seq_one_letter_code
_entity_poly.pdbx_strand_id
1 'polypeptide(L)'
;MSKTDQIEEAKVVREDPVAKLYRDLRTAGDGPDKTVARKLVAGMTQRPWEQLPPGLKSAIRADIGRFVDDNKTIEDVVAAGYAHALGDDLRNALEMTASPTKSPTRDSSSTSKVLK
;
A
#
# COMPACT_ATOMS: atom_id res chain seq x y z
N MET A 1 -10.40 -26.41 -49.84
CA MET A 1 -9.32 -26.30 -48.84
C MET A 1 -9.33 -24.89 -48.29
N SER A 2 -10.02 -24.65 -47.17
CA SER A 2 -10.03 -23.35 -46.52
C SER A 2 -10.34 -23.53 -45.04
N LYS A 3 -9.37 -23.19 -44.19
CA LYS A 3 -9.59 -22.39 -42.99
C LYS A 3 -8.24 -21.94 -42.46
N THR A 4 -8.10 -20.63 -42.48
CA THR A 4 -6.97 -19.85 -42.03
C THR A 4 -7.01 -19.82 -40.50
N ASP A 5 -6.34 -20.74 -39.84
CA ASP A 5 -6.05 -20.64 -38.40
C ASP A 5 -4.90 -19.66 -38.20
N GLN A 6 -5.22 -18.36 -38.30
CA GLN A 6 -4.36 -17.32 -37.74
C GLN A 6 -4.54 -17.38 -36.23
N ILE A 7 -3.63 -18.13 -35.62
CA ILE A 7 -3.35 -18.13 -34.19
C ILE A 7 -3.26 -16.68 -33.74
N GLU A 8 -4.21 -16.30 -32.88
CA GLU A 8 -4.18 -15.08 -32.08
C GLU A 8 -2.84 -15.07 -31.34
N GLU A 9 -1.88 -14.33 -31.89
CA GLU A 9 -0.62 -14.04 -31.25
C GLU A 9 -0.96 -13.24 -29.99
N ALA A 10 -1.09 -13.96 -28.88
CA ALA A 10 -1.24 -13.40 -27.56
C ALA A 10 -0.08 -12.43 -27.36
N LYS A 11 -0.35 -11.14 -27.56
CA LYS A 11 0.58 -10.04 -27.31
C LYS A 11 0.98 -10.14 -25.86
N VAL A 12 2.11 -10.79 -25.59
CA VAL A 12 2.77 -10.77 -24.28
C VAL A 12 3.25 -9.34 -24.09
N VAL A 13 2.35 -8.50 -23.57
CA VAL A 13 2.71 -7.17 -23.12
C VAL A 13 3.71 -7.40 -21.99
N ARG A 14 5.00 -7.21 -22.28
CA ARG A 14 6.05 -7.14 -21.26
C ARG A 14 5.75 -5.91 -20.40
N GLU A 15 5.02 -6.15 -19.32
CA GLU A 15 4.72 -5.14 -18.33
C GLU A 15 6.01 -4.74 -17.60
N ASP A 16 6.17 -3.45 -17.35
CA ASP A 16 7.22 -2.93 -16.49
C ASP A 16 7.11 -3.61 -15.11
N PRO A 17 8.18 -4.24 -14.60
CA PRO A 17 8.16 -4.92 -13.30
C PRO A 17 7.67 -4.03 -12.15
N VAL A 18 7.93 -2.72 -12.18
CA VAL A 18 7.46 -1.78 -11.15
C VAL A 18 5.96 -1.50 -11.32
N ALA A 19 5.49 -1.30 -12.54
CA ALA A 19 4.05 -1.18 -12.84
C ALA A 19 3.27 -2.43 -12.40
N LYS A 20 3.81 -3.62 -12.64
CA LYS A 20 3.24 -4.89 -12.16
C LYS A 20 3.10 -4.90 -10.64
N LEU A 21 4.17 -4.58 -9.90
CA LEU A 21 4.15 -4.51 -8.44
C LEU A 21 3.09 -3.52 -7.92
N TYR A 22 3.01 -2.34 -8.52
CA TYR A 22 2.02 -1.33 -8.17
C TYR A 22 0.59 -1.85 -8.34
N ARG A 23 0.28 -2.48 -9.49
CA ARG A 23 -1.04 -3.05 -9.75
C ARG A 23 -1.36 -4.14 -8.74
N ASP A 24 -0.46 -5.09 -8.55
CA ASP A 24 -0.70 -6.27 -7.73
C ASP A 24 -0.94 -5.88 -6.25
N LEU A 25 -0.24 -4.86 -5.74
CA LEU A 25 -0.49 -4.29 -4.41
C LEU A 25 -1.84 -3.55 -4.32
N ARG A 26 -2.27 -2.88 -5.39
CA ARG A 26 -3.55 -2.16 -5.45
C ARG A 26 -4.76 -3.09 -5.58
N THR A 27 -4.58 -4.32 -6.04
CA THR A 27 -5.65 -5.32 -6.18
C THR A 27 -6.48 -5.43 -4.90
N ALA A 28 -7.80 -5.54 -5.06
CA ALA A 28 -8.73 -5.74 -3.95
C ALA A 28 -8.59 -7.17 -3.39
N GLY A 29 -8.66 -7.31 -2.07
CA GLY A 29 -8.50 -8.59 -1.38
C GLY A 29 -7.07 -9.12 -1.34
N ASP A 30 -6.93 -10.33 -0.82
CA ASP A 30 -5.67 -11.06 -0.76
C ASP A 30 -5.66 -12.19 -1.80
N GLY A 31 -4.50 -12.38 -2.42
CA GLY A 31 -4.31 -13.37 -3.47
C GLY A 31 -2.84 -13.63 -3.72
N PRO A 32 -2.50 -14.71 -4.45
CA PRO A 32 -1.12 -15.13 -4.65
C PRO A 32 -0.24 -14.04 -5.26
N ASP A 33 -0.74 -13.30 -6.25
CA ASP A 33 0.00 -12.21 -6.90
C ASP A 33 0.36 -11.09 -5.94
N LYS A 34 -0.57 -10.76 -5.03
CA LYS A 34 -0.37 -9.72 -4.02
C LYS A 34 0.64 -10.17 -2.97
N THR A 35 0.56 -11.41 -2.51
CA THR A 35 1.56 -12.01 -1.62
C THR A 35 2.95 -12.02 -2.25
N VAL A 36 3.04 -12.33 -3.55
CA VAL A 36 4.31 -12.26 -4.30
C VAL A 36 4.81 -10.82 -4.37
N ALA A 37 3.94 -9.85 -4.65
CA ALA A 37 4.30 -8.43 -4.69
C ALA A 37 4.82 -7.91 -3.34
N ARG A 38 4.18 -8.30 -2.23
CA ARG A 38 4.62 -7.98 -0.86
C ARG A 38 6.02 -8.52 -0.57
N LYS A 39 6.28 -9.79 -0.92
CA LYS A 39 7.60 -10.42 -0.74
C LYS A 39 8.67 -9.76 -1.59
N LEU A 40 8.35 -9.42 -2.85
CA LEU A 40 9.27 -8.71 -3.75
C LEU A 40 9.60 -7.32 -3.21
N VAL A 41 8.61 -6.57 -2.74
CA VAL A 41 8.82 -5.28 -2.08
C VAL A 41 9.72 -5.44 -0.86
N ALA A 42 9.46 -6.43 0.00
CA ALA A 42 10.28 -6.69 1.18
C ALA A 42 11.73 -7.07 0.84
N GLY A 43 11.97 -7.71 -0.31
CA GLY A 43 13.32 -7.92 -0.83
C GLY A 43 13.95 -6.65 -1.41
N MET A 44 13.15 -5.75 -1.97
CA MET A 44 13.60 -4.46 -2.51
C MET A 44 13.95 -3.44 -1.43
N THR A 45 13.37 -3.55 -0.23
CA THR A 45 13.59 -2.62 0.90
C THR A 45 14.90 -2.83 1.64
N GLN A 46 15.81 -3.66 1.11
CA GLN A 46 17.24 -3.51 1.42
C GLN A 46 17.82 -2.18 0.91
N ARG A 47 17.07 -1.44 0.07
CA ARG A 47 17.33 -0.05 -0.27
C ARG A 47 16.61 0.88 0.71
N PRO A 48 17.19 2.05 1.03
CA PRO A 48 16.51 3.07 1.83
C PRO A 48 15.13 3.38 1.25
N TRP A 49 14.11 3.46 2.11
CA TRP A 49 12.73 3.75 1.75
C TRP A 49 12.64 4.97 0.82
N GLU A 50 13.48 5.98 1.04
CA GLU A 50 13.59 7.22 0.27
C GLU A 50 13.85 6.97 -1.21
N GLN A 51 14.54 5.87 -1.57
CA GLN A 51 14.88 5.53 -2.95
C GLN A 51 13.75 4.83 -3.71
N LEU A 52 12.68 4.42 -3.02
CA LEU A 52 11.54 3.80 -3.70
C LEU A 52 10.76 4.84 -4.53
N PRO A 53 10.26 4.44 -5.72
CA PRO A 53 9.40 5.30 -6.52
C PRO A 53 8.17 5.77 -5.72
N PRO A 54 7.71 7.03 -5.87
CA PRO A 54 6.57 7.56 -5.10
C PRO A 54 5.29 6.74 -5.25
N GLY A 55 5.01 6.22 -6.45
CA GLY A 55 3.85 5.36 -6.70
C GLY A 55 3.90 4.05 -5.91
N LEU A 56 5.10 3.46 -5.80
CA LEU A 56 5.31 2.24 -5.03
C LEU A 56 5.16 2.48 -3.52
N LYS A 57 5.74 3.57 -3.00
CA LYS A 57 5.53 4.01 -1.59
C LYS A 57 4.04 4.16 -1.27
N SER A 58 3.28 4.81 -2.16
CA SER A 58 1.84 5.00 -2.00
C SER A 58 1.08 3.66 -2.02
N ALA A 59 1.42 2.74 -2.92
CA ALA A 59 0.79 1.42 -2.98
C ALA A 59 1.07 0.58 -1.72
N ILE A 60 2.31 0.61 -1.21
CA ILE A 60 2.70 -0.07 0.02
C ILE A 60 1.91 0.50 1.22
N ARG A 61 1.85 1.83 1.36
CA ARG A 61 1.07 2.49 2.42
C ARG A 61 -0.42 2.17 2.35
N ALA A 62 -1.00 2.18 1.14
CA ALA A 62 -2.41 1.84 0.97
C ALA A 62 -2.70 0.37 1.29
N ASP A 63 -1.78 -0.54 0.95
CA ASP A 63 -1.93 -1.95 1.30
C ASP A 63 -1.79 -2.19 2.80
N ILE A 64 -0.78 -1.60 3.45
CA ILE A 64 -0.59 -1.63 4.92
C ILE A 64 -1.78 -0.99 5.64
N GLY A 65 -2.31 0.12 5.14
CA GLY A 65 -3.45 0.81 5.73
C GLY A 65 -4.69 -0.09 5.87
N ARG A 66 -4.91 -1.01 4.91
CA ARG A 66 -6.00 -1.99 5.02
C ARG A 66 -5.84 -2.93 6.22
N PHE A 67 -4.62 -3.31 6.58
CA PHE A 67 -4.38 -4.10 7.78
C PHE A 67 -4.73 -3.31 9.06
N VAL A 68 -4.47 -2.00 9.07
CA VAL A 68 -4.87 -1.13 10.20
C VAL A 68 -6.38 -1.01 10.29
N ASP A 69 -7.03 -0.76 9.15
CA ASP A 69 -8.50 -0.67 9.08
C ASP A 69 -9.17 -1.98 9.55
N ASP A 70 -8.53 -3.13 9.27
CA ASP A 70 -8.97 -4.46 9.68
C ASP A 70 -8.50 -4.87 11.10
N ASN A 71 -7.88 -3.95 11.86
CA ASN A 71 -7.34 -4.15 13.20
C ASN A 71 -6.38 -5.35 13.32
N LYS A 72 -5.55 -5.53 12.29
CA LYS A 72 -4.52 -6.58 12.18
C LYS A 72 -3.23 -6.17 12.86
N THR A 73 -2.49 -7.16 13.36
CA THR A 73 -1.21 -6.91 14.03
C THR A 73 -0.03 -6.87 13.07
N ILE A 74 1.15 -6.49 13.56
CA ILE A 74 2.39 -6.55 12.77
C ILE A 74 2.67 -7.99 12.32
N GLU A 75 2.38 -8.98 13.16
CA GLU A 75 2.54 -10.40 12.83
C GLU A 75 1.63 -10.82 11.67
N ASP A 76 0.40 -10.30 11.61
CA ASP A 76 -0.51 -10.53 10.47
C ASP A 76 0.04 -9.94 9.17
N VAL A 77 0.61 -8.73 9.23
CA VAL A 77 1.25 -8.09 8.07
C VAL A 77 2.46 -8.90 7.59
N VAL A 78 3.23 -9.45 8.53
CA VAL A 78 4.37 -10.31 8.21
C VAL A 78 3.92 -11.62 7.59
N ALA A 79 2.88 -12.25 8.15
CA ALA A 79 2.28 -13.46 7.61
C ALA A 79 1.72 -13.25 6.19
N ALA A 80 1.21 -12.06 5.89
CA ALA A 80 0.71 -11.67 4.58
C ALA A 80 1.80 -11.51 3.50
N GLY A 81 3.09 -11.56 3.89
CA GLY A 81 4.22 -11.63 2.96
C GLY A 81 5.16 -10.44 2.99
N TYR A 82 4.92 -9.43 3.82
CA TYR A 82 5.95 -8.43 4.11
C TYR A 82 6.99 -9.05 5.05
N ALA A 83 8.28 -8.94 4.74
CA ALA A 83 9.31 -9.37 5.70
C ALA A 83 9.47 -8.32 6.81
N HIS A 84 10.05 -8.71 7.94
CA HIS A 84 10.55 -7.78 8.97
C HIS A 84 11.54 -6.72 8.42
N ALA A 85 12.00 -6.86 7.18
CA ALA A 85 12.83 -5.89 6.46
C ALA A 85 12.16 -4.51 6.28
N LEU A 86 10.84 -4.38 6.48
CA LEU A 86 10.18 -3.08 6.56
C LEU A 86 10.24 -2.45 7.97
N GLY A 87 10.72 -3.18 8.98
CA GLY A 87 11.16 -2.69 10.30
C GLY A 87 10.35 -1.54 10.91
N ASP A 88 11.09 -0.54 11.42
CA ASP A 88 10.55 0.67 12.03
C ASP A 88 9.70 1.49 11.07
N ASP A 89 9.87 1.36 9.75
CA ASP A 89 9.06 2.07 8.75
C ASP A 89 7.65 1.50 8.61
N LEU A 90 7.51 0.17 8.69
CA LEU A 90 6.20 -0.48 8.77
C LEU A 90 5.51 -0.05 10.06
N ARG A 91 6.24 -0.07 11.17
CA ARG A 91 5.74 0.37 12.47
C ARG A 91 5.33 1.83 12.46
N ASN A 92 6.17 2.73 11.93
CA ASN A 92 5.86 4.14 11.76
C ASN A 92 4.67 4.35 10.81
N ALA A 93 4.57 3.60 9.73
CA ALA A 93 3.42 3.68 8.81
C ALA A 93 2.12 3.25 9.52
N LEU A 94 2.16 2.15 10.28
CA LEU A 94 1.02 1.68 11.09
C LEU A 94 0.66 2.68 12.20
N GLU A 95 1.64 3.26 12.90
CA GLU A 95 1.44 4.26 13.97
C GLU A 95 0.93 5.61 13.42
N MET A 96 1.39 6.02 12.24
CA MET A 96 0.93 7.26 11.57
C MET A 96 -0.49 7.15 11.02
N THR A 97 -0.95 5.96 10.62
CA THR A 97 -2.33 5.75 10.15
C THR A 97 -3.29 5.39 11.29
N ALA A 98 -2.78 4.77 12.37
CA ALA A 98 -3.56 4.48 13.58
C ALA A 98 -3.73 5.71 14.50
N SER A 99 -2.95 6.76 14.29
CA SER A 99 -3.23 8.06 14.89
C SER A 99 -4.36 8.72 14.11
N PRO A 100 -5.61 8.78 14.61
CA PRO A 100 -6.52 9.79 14.12
C PRO A 100 -5.77 11.09 14.30
N THR A 101 -5.59 11.82 13.21
CA THR A 101 -5.26 13.24 13.29
C THR A 101 -6.32 13.80 14.21
N LYS A 102 -5.95 14.02 15.48
CA LYS A 102 -6.72 14.85 16.39
C LYS A 102 -6.62 16.20 15.73
N SER A 103 -7.55 16.47 14.82
CA SER A 103 -7.89 17.80 14.38
C SER A 103 -7.88 18.64 15.66
N PRO A 104 -7.13 19.75 15.73
CA PRO A 104 -7.41 20.70 16.76
C PRO A 104 -8.83 21.20 16.47
N THR A 105 -9.83 20.53 17.05
CA THR A 105 -11.14 21.11 17.30
C THR A 105 -10.83 22.36 18.10
N ARG A 106 -10.80 23.48 17.39
CA ARG A 106 -10.66 24.80 17.96
C ARG A 106 -12.01 25.11 18.60
N ASP A 107 -12.31 24.41 19.69
CA ASP A 107 -13.28 24.82 20.66
C ASP A 107 -12.71 26.06 21.35
N SER A 108 -13.15 27.21 20.89
CA SER A 108 -13.18 28.41 21.69
C SER A 108 -14.45 29.14 21.36
N SER A 109 -15.54 28.55 21.83
CA SER A 109 -16.68 29.32 22.31
C SER A 109 -16.17 30.30 23.37
N SER A 110 -16.24 31.60 23.09
CA SER A 110 -16.47 32.57 24.15
C SER A 110 -17.15 33.82 23.62
N THR A 111 -18.47 33.81 23.83
CA THR A 111 -19.31 34.90 24.33
C THR A 111 -19.35 36.23 23.58
N SER A 112 -20.49 36.42 22.95
CA SER A 112 -21.16 37.71 22.74
C SER A 112 -21.05 38.60 23.98
N LYS A 113 -20.65 39.87 23.81
CA LYS A 113 -21.08 40.95 24.71
C LYS A 113 -21.62 42.12 23.90
N VAL A 114 -22.89 42.36 24.19
CA VAL A 114 -23.77 43.43 23.75
C VAL A 114 -23.27 44.80 24.24
N LEU A 115 -23.65 45.81 23.46
CA LEU A 115 -23.60 47.25 23.65
C LEU A 115 -23.57 47.77 25.10
N LYS A 116 -22.83 48.87 25.29
CA LYS A 116 -23.41 50.12 25.77
C LYS A 116 -22.67 51.33 25.23
#